data_AF-A0A515AA01-F1
#
_entry.id   AF-A0A515AA01-F1
#
_cell.length_a   1.000
_cell.length_b   1.000
_cell.length_c   1.000
_cell.angle_alpha   90.00
_cell.angle_beta   90.00
_cell.angle_gamma   90.00
#
_symmetry.space_group_name_H-M   'P 1'
#
loop_
_entity.id
_entity.type
_entity.pdbx_description
1 polymer ?
#
loop_
_entity_poly.entity_id
_entity_poly.type
_entity_poly.pdbx_seq_one_letter_code
_entity_poly.pdbx_strand_id
1 'polypeptide(L)'
;MVNQQAGKNYSVNTKNTEQYLAYLKSSHKLTDTYLNEWRTYFKERQAGFQLSPQHEGPPTGFEYDLVMLSQDVDMQLNSLKALKINSVKVHQNRASVKFFLLEDYEFRLVCQNNHWLINEILNLSAE
;
A
#
# COMPACT_ATOMS: atom_id res chain seq x y z
N MET A 1 2.25 10.24 7.18
CA MET A 1 2.77 10.41 5.79
C MET A 1 2.60 11.83 5.27
N VAL A 2 1.59 12.58 5.71
CA VAL A 2 1.34 13.98 5.31
C VAL A 2 1.63 14.92 6.49
N ASN A 3 2.18 16.10 6.23
CA ASN A 3 2.24 17.20 7.18
C ASN A 3 0.87 17.89 7.25
N GLN A 4 0.22 17.81 8.40
CA GLN A 4 -1.08 18.41 8.65
C GLN A 4 -0.95 19.37 9.84
N GLN A 5 -0.97 20.67 9.56
CA GLN A 5 -0.95 21.72 10.56
C GLN A 5 -2.18 22.61 10.33
N ALA A 6 -2.86 23.01 11.40
CA ALA A 6 -4.07 23.83 11.30
C ALA A 6 -3.78 25.12 10.51
N GLY A 7 -4.62 25.40 9.51
CA GLY A 7 -4.48 26.57 8.64
C GLY A 7 -3.31 26.51 7.66
N LYS A 8 -2.65 25.35 7.49
CA LYS A 8 -1.60 25.13 6.50
C LYS A 8 -2.04 24.10 5.47
N ASN A 9 -1.67 24.35 4.22
CA ASN A 9 -1.89 23.39 3.15
C ASN A 9 -1.12 22.10 3.41
N TYR A 10 -1.74 20.98 3.06
CA TYR A 10 -1.13 19.66 3.12
C TYR A 10 0.12 19.60 2.24
N SER A 11 1.10 18.86 2.72
CA SER A 11 2.29 18.47 1.97
C SER A 11 2.71 17.09 2.40
N VAL A 12 3.27 16.32 1.48
CA VAL A 12 3.84 15.02 1.80
C VAL A 12 5.07 15.22 2.66
N ASN A 13 5.14 14.48 3.78
CA ASN A 13 6.33 14.44 4.61
C ASN A 13 7.32 13.42 4.04
N THR A 14 8.16 13.88 3.11
CA THR A 14 9.13 13.02 2.39
C THR A 14 10.06 12.24 3.32
N LYS A 15 10.46 12.84 4.45
CA LYS A 15 11.28 12.15 5.46
C LYS A 15 10.54 10.95 6.06
N ASN A 16 9.31 11.17 6.52
CA ASN A 16 8.52 10.11 7.13
C ASN A 16 8.09 9.06 6.10
N THR A 17 7.86 9.46 4.84
CA THR A 17 7.53 8.49 3.79
C THR A 17 8.69 7.56 3.48
N GLU A 18 9.93 8.07 3.41
CA GLU A 18 11.10 7.22 3.21
C GLU A 18 11.37 6.32 4.43
N GLN A 19 11.15 6.81 5.65
CA GLN A 19 11.23 5.98 6.86
C GLN A 19 10.21 4.83 6.83
N TYR A 20 8.97 5.11 6.42
CA TYR A 20 7.93 4.11 6.23
C TYR A 20 8.32 3.06 5.19
N LEU A 21 8.80 3.49 4.01
CA LEU A 21 9.25 2.57 2.95
C LEU A 21 10.46 1.72 3.39
N ALA A 22 11.37 2.29 4.19
CA ALA A 22 12.48 1.55 4.77
C ALA A 22 12.01 0.47 5.77
N TYR A 23 11.02 0.78 6.60
CA TYR A 23 10.38 -0.18 7.50
C TYR A 23 9.70 -1.32 6.73
N LEU A 24 8.96 -1.01 5.67
CA LEU A 24 8.38 -2.02 4.80
C LEU A 24 9.47 -2.90 4.15
N LYS A 25 10.57 -2.29 3.67
CA LYS A 25 11.71 -2.99 3.09
C LYS A 25 12.39 -3.96 4.07
N SER A 26 12.44 -3.64 5.36
CA SER A 26 13.06 -4.52 6.36
C SER A 26 12.30 -5.84 6.59
N SER A 27 11.07 -5.98 6.06
CA SER A 27 10.36 -7.26 6.08
C SER A 27 11.00 -8.33 5.19
N HIS A 28 11.80 -7.91 4.19
CA HIS A 28 12.31 -8.78 3.11
C HIS A 28 11.20 -9.55 2.36
N LYS A 29 9.96 -9.04 2.36
CA LYS A 29 8.80 -9.65 1.67
C LYS A 29 8.33 -8.89 0.44
N LEU A 30 8.84 -7.68 0.21
CA LEU A 30 8.40 -6.78 -0.86
C LEU A 30 9.52 -6.60 -1.88
N THR A 31 9.16 -6.41 -3.15
CA THR A 31 10.13 -6.03 -4.18
C THR A 31 10.48 -4.55 -4.10
N ASP A 32 11.65 -4.18 -4.62
CA ASP A 32 11.99 -2.76 -4.81
C ASP A 32 11.01 -2.08 -5.78
N THR A 33 10.43 -2.82 -6.75
CA THR A 33 9.38 -2.32 -7.64
C THR A 33 8.16 -1.84 -6.85
N TYR A 34 7.61 -2.67 -5.97
CA TYR A 34 6.49 -2.30 -5.10
C TYR A 34 6.78 -1.04 -4.27
N LEU A 35 7.97 -0.96 -3.68
CA LEU A 35 8.37 0.21 -2.88
C LEU A 35 8.54 1.47 -3.73
N ASN A 36 9.00 1.32 -4.98
CA ASN A 36 9.17 2.43 -5.92
C ASN A 36 7.83 2.97 -6.43
N GLU A 37 6.80 2.12 -6.58
CA GLU A 37 5.45 2.56 -6.91
C GLU A 37 4.91 3.51 -5.84
N TRP A 38 5.04 3.15 -4.56
CA TRP A 38 4.66 4.04 -3.46
C TRP A 38 5.49 5.33 -3.41
N ARG A 39 6.79 5.26 -3.70
CA ARG A 39 7.63 6.46 -3.78
C ARG A 39 7.15 7.40 -4.90
N THR A 40 6.76 6.86 -6.04
CA THR A 40 6.16 7.63 -7.15
C THR A 40 4.81 8.22 -6.73
N TYR A 41 3.95 7.41 -6.13
CA TYR A 41 2.67 7.85 -5.59
C TYR A 41 2.80 9.07 -4.66
N PHE A 42 3.74 9.02 -3.71
CA PHE A 42 3.99 10.15 -2.79
C PHE A 42 4.44 11.42 -3.52
N LYS A 43 5.28 11.30 -4.57
CA LYS A 43 5.68 12.46 -5.39
C LYS A 43 4.49 13.05 -6.13
N GLU A 44 3.63 12.20 -6.69
CA GLU A 44 2.43 12.64 -7.40
C GLU A 44 1.43 13.32 -6.46
N ARG A 45 1.22 12.78 -5.25
CA ARG A 45 0.38 13.43 -4.22
C ARG A 45 0.95 14.79 -3.81
N GLN A 46 2.27 14.91 -3.64
CA GLN A 46 2.93 16.19 -3.36
C GLN A 46 2.69 17.21 -4.48
N ALA A 47 2.84 16.80 -5.75
CA ALA A 47 2.55 17.65 -6.89
C ALA A 47 1.05 18.05 -6.92
N GLY A 48 0.15 17.11 -6.60
CA GLY A 48 -1.28 17.35 -6.46
C GLY A 48 -1.60 18.44 -5.42
N PHE A 49 -1.02 18.38 -4.22
CA PHE A 49 -1.23 19.41 -3.19
C PHE A 49 -0.66 20.79 -3.57
N GLN A 50 0.36 20.84 -4.45
CA GLN A 50 0.89 22.11 -4.97
C GLN A 50 -0.03 22.72 -6.02
N LEU A 51 -0.62 21.89 -6.88
CA LEU A 51 -1.53 22.33 -7.95
C LEU A 51 -2.92 22.68 -7.40
N SER A 52 -3.42 21.92 -6.44
CA SER A 52 -4.72 22.11 -5.79
C SER A 52 -4.54 22.01 -4.27
N PRO A 53 -4.28 23.14 -3.60
CA PRO A 53 -4.02 23.13 -2.17
C PRO A 53 -5.25 22.73 -1.35
N GLN A 54 -5.02 21.84 -0.38
CA GLN A 54 -6.03 21.33 0.55
C GLN A 54 -5.55 21.58 1.98
N HIS A 55 -6.45 21.94 2.88
CA HIS A 55 -6.14 22.19 4.29
C HIS A 55 -7.27 21.79 5.25
N GLU A 56 -8.33 21.17 4.73
CA GLU A 56 -9.48 20.68 5.49
C GLU A 56 -9.79 19.24 5.07
N GLY A 57 -10.36 18.47 6.00
CA GLY A 57 -10.71 17.06 5.78
C GLY A 57 -9.50 16.13 5.61
N PRO A 58 -9.73 14.84 5.32
CA PRO A 58 -8.66 13.89 5.02
C PRO A 58 -7.84 14.36 3.79
N PRO A 59 -6.49 14.26 3.81
CA PRO A 59 -5.70 14.60 2.64
C PRO A 59 -5.98 13.62 1.50
N THR A 60 -6.25 14.14 0.30
CA THR A 60 -6.55 13.29 -0.86
C THR A 60 -5.46 12.26 -1.13
N GLY A 61 -5.83 10.98 -1.17
CA GLY A 61 -4.94 9.84 -1.36
C GLY A 61 -4.27 9.32 -0.09
N PHE A 62 -4.77 9.71 1.08
CA PHE A 62 -4.29 9.21 2.38
C PHE A 62 -5.47 8.84 3.29
N GLU A 63 -6.63 8.54 2.71
CA GLU A 63 -7.85 8.16 3.42
C GLU A 63 -7.82 6.70 3.89
N TYR A 64 -6.96 5.87 3.33
CA TYR A 64 -6.82 4.45 3.62
C TYR A 64 -5.37 4.06 3.88
N ASP A 65 -5.15 2.92 4.54
CA ASP A 65 -3.83 2.34 4.76
C ASP A 65 -3.26 1.78 3.45
N LEU A 66 -1.99 2.06 3.17
CA LEU A 66 -1.39 1.82 1.85
C LEU A 66 -0.97 0.36 1.63
N VAL A 67 -0.93 -0.47 2.67
CA VAL A 67 -0.65 -1.92 2.52
C VAL A 67 -1.94 -2.71 2.57
N MET A 68 -2.82 -2.37 3.52
CA MET A 68 -4.11 -3.02 3.70
C MET A 68 -5.14 -2.56 2.68
N LEU A 69 -4.95 -1.37 2.06
CA LEU A 69 -5.88 -0.76 1.11
C LEU A 69 -7.30 -0.63 1.66
N SER A 70 -7.41 -0.27 2.94
CA SER A 70 -8.67 -0.11 3.67
C SER A 70 -8.61 1.05 4.67
N GLN A 71 -9.78 1.64 4.98
CA GLN A 71 -9.91 2.66 6.02
C GLN A 71 -10.05 2.03 7.42
N ASP A 72 -10.62 0.83 7.53
CA ASP A 72 -10.84 0.14 8.81
C ASP A 72 -9.73 -0.90 9.06
N VAL A 73 -8.54 -0.37 9.34
CA VAL A 73 -7.33 -1.18 9.54
C VAL A 73 -7.48 -2.15 10.71
N ASP A 74 -8.12 -1.72 11.79
CA ASP A 74 -8.28 -2.56 12.99
C ASP A 74 -9.20 -3.75 12.73
N MET A 75 -10.34 -3.55 12.07
CA MET A 75 -11.22 -4.64 11.70
C MET A 75 -10.51 -5.61 10.75
N GLN A 76 -9.74 -5.09 9.79
CA GLN A 76 -9.03 -5.90 8.83
C GLN A 76 -7.84 -6.67 9.43
N LEU A 77 -7.10 -6.07 10.37
CA LEU A 77 -6.07 -6.77 11.14
C LEU A 77 -6.69 -7.90 11.98
N ASN A 78 -7.86 -7.66 12.58
CA ASN A 78 -8.56 -8.69 13.36
C ASN A 78 -9.01 -9.88 12.50
N SER A 79 -9.36 -9.65 11.24
CA SER A 79 -9.81 -10.70 10.32
C SER A 79 -8.67 -11.56 9.77
N LEU A 80 -7.40 -11.17 9.93
CA LEU A 80 -6.24 -11.97 9.51
C LEU A 80 -6.23 -13.38 10.12
N LYS A 81 -6.78 -13.54 11.34
CA LYS A 81 -6.89 -14.85 12.02
C LYS A 81 -7.83 -15.82 11.29
N ALA A 82 -8.73 -15.29 10.46
CA ALA A 82 -9.72 -16.03 9.70
C ALA A 82 -9.48 -15.92 8.18
N LEU A 83 -8.30 -15.41 7.76
CA LEU A 83 -7.95 -15.27 6.35
C LEU A 83 -8.08 -16.62 5.63
N LYS A 84 -8.73 -16.59 4.47
CA LYS A 84 -8.88 -17.78 3.60
C LYS A 84 -8.23 -17.52 2.27
N ILE A 85 -7.30 -18.38 1.89
CA ILE A 85 -6.74 -18.39 0.54
C ILE A 85 -7.76 -19.05 -0.38
N ASN A 86 -8.26 -18.28 -1.36
CA ASN A 86 -9.26 -18.73 -2.32
C ASN A 86 -8.60 -19.41 -3.53
N SER A 87 -7.46 -18.89 -3.99
CA SER A 87 -6.77 -19.42 -5.16
C SER A 87 -5.28 -19.09 -5.14
N VAL A 88 -4.46 -20.03 -5.61
CA VAL A 88 -3.05 -19.82 -5.90
C VAL A 88 -2.78 -20.27 -7.33
N LYS A 89 -2.27 -19.35 -8.16
CA LYS A 89 -1.84 -19.64 -9.52
C LYS A 89 -0.36 -19.33 -9.65
N VAL A 90 0.44 -20.30 -10.05
CA VAL A 90 1.89 -20.15 -10.25
C VAL A 90 2.22 -20.41 -11.71
N HIS A 91 2.99 -19.51 -12.32
CA HIS A 91 3.52 -19.67 -13.66
C HIS A 91 4.98 -19.19 -13.68
N GLN A 92 5.91 -20.14 -13.83
CA GLN A 92 7.36 -19.87 -13.78
C GLN A 92 7.76 -19.12 -12.50
N ASN A 93 8.27 -17.90 -12.64
CA ASN A 93 8.71 -17.03 -11.55
C ASN A 93 7.65 -16.01 -11.14
N ARG A 94 6.38 -16.22 -11.49
CA ARG A 94 5.26 -15.36 -11.09
C ARG A 94 4.18 -16.17 -10.40
N ALA A 95 3.52 -15.55 -9.42
CA ALA A 95 2.36 -16.14 -8.76
C ALA A 95 1.29 -15.08 -8.50
N SER A 96 0.04 -15.52 -8.45
CA SER A 96 -1.12 -14.76 -8.03
C SER A 96 -1.78 -15.53 -6.88
N VAL A 97 -1.93 -14.88 -5.74
CA VAL A 97 -2.56 -15.44 -4.54
C VAL A 97 -3.80 -14.60 -4.24
N LYS A 98 -4.98 -15.18 -4.42
CA LYS A 98 -6.25 -14.56 -4.08
C LYS A 98 -6.72 -15.04 -2.73
N PHE A 99 -7.17 -14.13 -1.89
CA PHE A 99 -7.64 -14.44 -0.55
C PHE A 99 -8.73 -13.46 -0.12
N PHE A 100 -9.53 -13.90 0.84
CA PHE A 100 -10.57 -13.06 1.45
C PHE A 100 -10.09 -12.55 2.82
N LEU A 101 -10.13 -11.23 2.99
CA LEU A 101 -9.80 -10.51 4.22
C LEU A 101 -10.80 -9.36 4.42
N LEU A 102 -12.06 -9.74 4.73
CA LEU A 102 -13.29 -8.91 4.70
C LEU A 102 -13.69 -8.43 3.30
N GLU A 103 -12.71 -8.21 2.45
CA GLU A 103 -12.81 -7.91 1.03
C GLU A 103 -11.95 -8.90 0.24
N ASP A 104 -12.10 -8.92 -1.08
CA ASP A 104 -11.33 -9.78 -1.96
C ASP A 104 -10.00 -9.13 -2.33
N TYR A 105 -8.89 -9.82 -2.08
CA TYR A 105 -7.54 -9.35 -2.39
C TYR A 105 -6.83 -10.26 -3.38
N GLU A 106 -5.87 -9.67 -4.09
CA GLU A 106 -4.85 -10.39 -4.84
C GLU A 106 -3.45 -9.87 -4.50
N PHE A 107 -2.57 -10.77 -4.07
CA PHE A 107 -1.14 -10.52 -4.09
C PHE A 107 -0.55 -11.09 -5.37
N ARG A 108 0.17 -10.25 -6.12
CA ARG A 108 0.97 -10.68 -7.25
C ARG A 108 2.42 -10.75 -6.80
N LEU A 109 3.02 -11.93 -6.94
CA LEU A 109 4.35 -12.23 -6.47
C LEU A 109 5.30 -12.50 -7.63
N VAL A 110 6.58 -12.23 -7.40
CA VAL A 110 7.70 -12.63 -8.26
C VAL A 110 8.69 -13.46 -7.46
N CYS A 111 9.25 -14.50 -8.08
CA CYS A 111 10.32 -15.30 -7.51
C CYS A 111 11.67 -14.71 -7.92
N GLN A 112 12.43 -14.22 -6.93
CA GLN A 112 13.77 -13.67 -7.10
C GLN A 112 14.72 -14.37 -6.13
N ASN A 113 15.85 -14.90 -6.64
CA ASN A 113 16.82 -15.64 -5.83
C ASN A 113 16.16 -16.74 -4.97
N ASN A 114 15.21 -17.47 -5.55
CA ASN A 114 14.45 -18.54 -4.91
C ASN A 114 13.53 -18.09 -3.74
N HIS A 115 13.19 -16.80 -3.65
CA HIS A 115 12.23 -16.25 -2.71
C HIS A 115 11.05 -15.59 -3.43
N TRP A 116 9.83 -15.90 -2.98
CA TRP A 116 8.64 -15.20 -3.43
C TRP A 116 8.49 -13.87 -2.70
N LEU A 117 8.45 -12.79 -3.46
CA LEU A 117 8.29 -11.42 -2.97
C LEU A 117 7.01 -10.84 -3.54
N ILE A 118 6.27 -10.09 -2.72
CA ILE A 118 5.11 -9.32 -3.14
C ILE A 118 5.59 -8.20 -4.06
N ASN A 119 5.09 -8.20 -5.27
CA ASN A 119 5.35 -7.18 -6.27
C ASN A 119 4.21 -6.17 -6.39
N GLU A 120 2.98 -6.58 -6.06
CA GLU A 120 1.78 -5.76 -6.13
C GLU A 120 0.75 -6.30 -5.14
N ILE A 121 -0.02 -5.38 -4.53
CA ILE A 121 -1.17 -5.69 -3.68
C ILE A 121 -2.39 -5.02 -4.31
N LEU A 122 -3.46 -5.79 -4.50
CA LEU A 122 -4.70 -5.33 -5.08
C LEU A 122 -5.85 -5.63 -4.14
N ASN A 123 -6.69 -4.62 -3.90
CA ASN A 123 -8.03 -4.78 -3.35
C ASN A 123 -9.00 -4.90 -4.54
N LEU A 124 -9.51 -6.10 -4.79
CA LEU A 124 -10.39 -6.41 -5.92
C LEU A 124 -11.83 -5.94 -5.67
N SER A 125 -12.16 -5.53 -4.45
CA SER A 125 -13.48 -4.99 -4.08
C SER A 125 -13.57 -3.47 -4.22
N ALA A 126 -12.45 -2.79 -4.48
CA ALA A 126 -12.37 -1.33 -4.61
C ALA A 126 -12.58 -0.80 -6.04
N GLU A 127 -13.06 -1.65 -6.97
CA GLU A 127 -13.42 -1.29 -8.35
C GLU A 127 -14.91 -0.92 -8.51
#